data_AF-A0AA89BMH8-F1
#
_entry.id   AF-A0AA89BMH8-F1
#
_cell.length_a   1.000
_cell.length_b   1.000
_cell.length_c   1.000
_cell.angle_alpha   90.00
_cell.angle_beta   90.00
_cell.angle_gamma   90.00
#
_symmetry.space_group_name_H-M   'P 1'
#
loop_
_entity.id
_entity.type
_entity.pdbx_description
1 polymer ?
#
loop_
_entity_poly.entity_id
_entity_poly.type
_entity_poly.pdbx_seq_one_letter_code
_entity_poly.pdbx_strand_id
1 'polypeptide(L)'
;MTDADAIITCDWAMKFLPRKYREGQVDWFAKRGINWHITVSLLKYQSSFMTMTHIHIFENPTPQDAAVTSQILIDVSKDIMGQRNEVRNLHFFSDNAGCYKSSLALLSLQQELRDNIASYNFCEAQNGKGACDRRASHIKSIIKGYVNEGNDVTTALQVKQAVDREGKDDIRVKVATAVNVLDALSKRWAIPNIFQMFNFQFTEDGLRMWKAFSVGQDAVDEAEIIFCHTDALLYCKSGSDTLINLSGKVGAICIDACYKIEEW
;
A
#
# COMPACT_ATOMS: atom_id res chain seq x y z
N MET A 1 -8.06 -18.50 4.76
CA MET A 1 -8.89 -17.41 4.22
C MET A 1 -10.35 -17.68 4.53
N THR A 2 -10.88 -16.90 5.45
CA THR A 2 -12.27 -16.83 5.90
C THR A 2 -12.92 -15.58 5.30
N ASP A 3 -14.22 -15.38 5.55
CA ASP A 3 -14.93 -14.17 5.13
C ASP A 3 -14.45 -12.92 5.88
N ALA A 4 -13.70 -13.10 6.97
CA ALA A 4 -13.06 -12.02 7.70
C ALA A 4 -11.69 -11.60 7.12
N ASP A 5 -11.14 -12.36 6.16
CA ASP A 5 -9.80 -12.11 5.62
C ASP A 5 -9.86 -11.38 4.27
N ALA A 6 -9.04 -10.34 4.13
CA ALA A 6 -8.75 -9.69 2.86
C ALA A 6 -7.25 -9.81 2.53
N ILE A 7 -6.95 -10.38 1.36
CA ILE A 7 -5.58 -10.42 0.82
C ILE A 7 -5.40 -9.24 -0.11
N ILE A 8 -4.46 -8.35 0.19
CA ILE A 8 -4.30 -7.06 -0.48
C ILE A 8 -2.92 -7.03 -1.13
N THR A 9 -2.88 -7.09 -2.46
CA THR A 9 -1.63 -6.92 -3.23
C THR A 9 -1.49 -5.47 -3.67
N CYS A 10 -0.31 -4.87 -3.48
CA CYS A 10 -0.06 -3.44 -3.69
C CYS A 10 1.10 -3.24 -4.65
N ASP A 11 0.98 -2.26 -5.56
CA ASP A 11 2.08 -1.87 -6.43
C ASP A 11 2.03 -0.40 -6.87
N TRP A 12 3.20 0.23 -6.92
CA TRP A 12 3.40 1.46 -7.65
C TRP A 12 3.61 1.12 -9.12
N ALA A 13 2.53 1.21 -9.88
CA ALA A 13 2.56 0.87 -11.30
C ALA A 13 3.47 1.83 -12.09
N MET A 14 4.04 1.32 -13.19
CA MET A 14 4.77 2.15 -14.15
C MET A 14 3.91 3.35 -14.58
N LYS A 15 4.50 4.55 -14.53
CA LYS A 15 3.81 5.81 -14.81
C LYS A 15 3.00 5.75 -16.11
N PHE A 16 1.79 6.28 -16.05
CA PHE A 16 0.95 6.40 -17.23
C PHE A 16 1.45 7.58 -18.08
N LEU A 17 1.77 7.35 -19.34
CA LEU A 17 2.14 8.44 -20.24
C LEU A 17 0.87 9.08 -20.80
N PRO A 18 0.71 10.42 -20.70
CA PRO A 18 -0.37 11.16 -21.35
C PRO A 18 -0.55 10.76 -22.83
N ARG A 19 -1.80 10.64 -23.27
CA ARG A 19 -2.17 10.29 -24.65
C ARG A 19 -3.33 11.16 -25.12
N LYS A 20 -3.21 11.71 -26.32
CA LYS A 20 -4.30 12.31 -27.07
C LYS A 20 -4.74 11.36 -28.18
N TYR A 21 -5.97 11.51 -28.65
CA TYR A 21 -6.46 10.77 -29.81
C TYR A 21 -5.63 11.05 -31.07
N ARG A 22 -5.22 12.31 -31.24
CA ARG A 22 -4.31 12.74 -32.32
C ARG A 22 -3.09 13.41 -31.71
N GLU A 23 -1.92 12.84 -31.98
CA GLU A 23 -0.64 13.36 -31.53
C GLU A 23 0.32 13.50 -32.71
N GLY A 24 0.94 14.67 -32.82
CA GLY A 24 2.05 14.83 -33.74
C GLY A 24 3.27 14.06 -33.23
N GLN A 25 4.18 13.69 -34.13
CA GLN A 25 5.41 12.98 -33.78
C GLN A 25 6.28 13.77 -32.77
N VAL A 26 6.21 15.10 -32.80
CA VAL A 26 6.91 15.97 -31.83
C VAL A 26 6.38 15.84 -30.41
N ASP A 27 5.10 15.49 -30.27
CA ASP A 27 4.45 15.34 -28.96
C ASP A 27 4.81 14.00 -28.30
N TRP A 28 5.46 13.07 -29.02
CA TRP A 28 5.79 11.75 -28.49
C TRP A 28 6.91 11.78 -27.45
N PHE A 29 7.77 12.79 -27.50
CA PHE A 29 8.98 12.86 -26.68
C PHE A 29 8.77 13.69 -25.41
N ALA A 30 9.55 13.35 -24.38
CA ALA A 30 9.63 14.08 -23.10
C ALA A 30 8.29 14.26 -22.34
N LYS A 31 7.30 13.38 -22.60
CA LYS A 31 6.07 13.40 -21.82
C LYS A 31 6.33 13.06 -20.37
N ARG A 32 5.83 13.92 -19.49
CA ARG A 32 5.79 13.65 -18.06
C ARG A 32 4.72 12.59 -17.78
N GLY A 33 5.15 11.47 -17.21
CA GLY A 33 4.22 10.42 -16.78
C GLY A 33 3.43 10.81 -15.53
N ILE A 34 2.19 10.34 -15.46
CA ILE A 34 1.27 10.43 -14.33
C ILE A 34 1.57 9.29 -13.35
N ASN A 35 1.79 9.64 -12.08
CA ASN A 35 2.01 8.68 -11.02
C ASN A 35 0.67 8.05 -10.62
N TRP A 36 0.67 6.75 -10.37
CA TRP A 36 -0.51 6.05 -9.89
C TRP A 36 -0.09 4.81 -9.09
N HIS A 37 -0.88 4.49 -8.08
CA HIS A 37 -0.76 3.28 -7.28
C HIS A 37 -1.97 2.38 -7.56
N ILE A 38 -1.74 1.07 -7.57
CA ILE A 38 -2.79 0.08 -7.74
C ILE A 38 -2.76 -0.91 -6.58
N THR A 39 -3.95 -1.22 -6.08
CA THR A 39 -4.16 -2.28 -5.11
C THR A 39 -5.18 -3.25 -5.65
N VAL A 40 -4.91 -4.56 -5.54
CA VAL A 40 -5.84 -5.62 -5.89
C VAL A 40 -6.09 -6.46 -4.65
N SER A 41 -7.32 -6.42 -4.17
CA SER A 41 -7.77 -7.11 -2.98
C SER A 41 -8.58 -8.34 -3.36
N LEU A 42 -8.26 -9.48 -2.79
CA LEU A 42 -9.01 -10.73 -2.89
C LEU A 42 -9.74 -10.94 -1.57
N LEU A 43 -11.07 -11.00 -1.65
CA LEU A 43 -11.96 -11.19 -0.52
C LEU A 43 -12.72 -12.51 -0.68
N LYS A 44 -12.99 -13.17 0.43
CA LYS A 44 -13.92 -14.31 0.44
C LYS A 44 -15.32 -13.79 0.73
N TYR A 45 -16.30 -14.32 0.01
CA TYR A 45 -17.70 -14.11 0.32
C TYR A 45 -18.43 -15.43 0.21
N GLN A 46 -18.83 -15.98 1.36
CA GLN A 46 -19.48 -17.28 1.44
C GLN A 46 -18.62 -18.37 0.78
N SER A 47 -19.08 -18.92 -0.35
CA SER A 47 -18.37 -19.96 -1.11
C SER A 47 -17.63 -19.41 -2.34
N SER A 48 -17.58 -18.09 -2.51
CA SER A 48 -17.01 -17.41 -3.68
C SER A 48 -15.87 -16.47 -3.31
N PHE A 49 -15.07 -16.12 -4.30
CA PHE A 49 -14.04 -15.09 -4.19
C PHE A 49 -14.44 -13.88 -5.01
N MET A 50 -14.21 -12.70 -4.45
CA MET A 50 -14.41 -11.41 -5.09
C MET A 50 -13.09 -10.66 -5.13
N THR A 51 -12.86 -9.93 -6.23
CA THR A 51 -11.74 -9.00 -6.32
C THR A 51 -12.25 -7.57 -6.22
N MET A 52 -11.51 -6.71 -5.53
CA MET A 52 -11.70 -5.26 -5.57
C MET A 52 -10.39 -4.62 -6.01
N THR A 53 -10.46 -3.68 -6.95
CA THR A 53 -9.31 -2.93 -7.43
C THR A 53 -9.44 -1.49 -7.00
N HIS A 54 -8.44 -0.98 -6.29
CA HIS A 54 -8.35 0.40 -5.89
C HIS A 54 -7.21 1.08 -6.65
N ILE A 55 -7.48 2.26 -7.20
CA ILE A 55 -6.52 3.03 -7.99
C ILE A 55 -6.46 4.44 -7.46
N HIS A 56 -5.25 4.86 -7.06
CA HIS A 56 -4.97 6.24 -6.68
C HIS A 56 -4.14 6.88 -7.79
N ILE A 57 -4.67 7.91 -8.45
CA ILE A 57 -4.02 8.61 -9.56
C ILE A 57 -3.65 10.01 -9.09
N PHE A 58 -2.39 10.40 -9.26
CA PHE A 58 -1.88 11.66 -8.72
C PHE A 58 -1.85 12.75 -9.79
N GLU A 59 -2.55 13.85 -9.54
CA GLU A 59 -2.60 15.01 -10.43
C GLU A 59 -1.23 15.71 -10.51
N ASN A 60 -0.56 15.79 -9.36
CA ASN A 60 0.76 16.40 -9.22
C ASN A 60 1.87 15.33 -9.08
N PRO A 61 3.11 15.65 -9.50
CA PRO A 61 4.27 14.80 -9.21
C PRO A 61 4.34 14.52 -7.71
N THR A 62 4.22 13.25 -7.36
CA THR A 62 4.12 12.81 -5.98
C THR A 62 5.32 11.93 -5.65
N PRO A 63 6.01 12.17 -4.51
CA PRO A 63 7.04 11.26 -4.02
C PRO A 63 6.47 9.85 -3.84
N GLN A 64 7.16 8.83 -4.33
CA GLN A 64 6.83 7.43 -4.02
C GLN A 64 7.56 7.04 -2.75
N ASP A 65 7.21 7.69 -1.64
CA ASP A 65 7.83 7.48 -0.33
C ASP A 65 6.89 6.72 0.62
N ALA A 66 7.41 6.43 1.82
CA ALA A 66 6.67 5.68 2.82
C ALA A 66 5.48 6.44 3.40
N ALA A 67 5.52 7.78 3.47
CA ALA A 67 4.41 8.56 4.01
C ALA A 67 3.20 8.48 3.07
N VAL A 68 3.42 8.75 1.78
CA VAL A 68 2.37 8.66 0.75
C VAL A 68 1.84 7.23 0.68
N THR A 69 2.74 6.25 0.63
CA THR A 69 2.36 4.84 0.46
C THR A 69 1.51 4.35 1.62
N SER A 70 1.86 4.70 2.87
CA SER A 70 1.07 4.30 4.04
C SER A 70 -0.37 4.82 3.96
N GLN A 71 -0.53 6.07 3.54
CA GLN A 71 -1.84 6.73 3.46
C GLN A 71 -2.73 6.11 2.39
N ILE A 72 -2.14 5.73 1.26
CA ILE A 72 -2.83 4.95 0.23
C ILE A 72 -3.35 3.63 0.83
N LEU A 73 -2.49 2.88 1.53
CA LEU A 73 -2.87 1.59 2.10
C LEU A 73 -3.95 1.72 3.19
N ILE A 74 -3.87 2.76 4.02
CA ILE A 74 -4.89 3.08 5.04
C ILE A 74 -6.23 3.43 4.38
N ASP A 75 -6.24 4.26 3.33
CA ASP A 75 -7.46 4.62 2.60
C ASP A 75 -8.13 3.40 1.95
N VAL A 76 -7.33 2.54 1.30
CA VAL A 76 -7.83 1.27 0.74
C VAL A 76 -8.44 0.39 1.83
N SER A 77 -7.79 0.31 2.99
CA SER A 77 -8.26 -0.50 4.11
C SER A 77 -9.60 -0.01 4.64
N LYS A 78 -9.72 1.31 4.86
CA LYS A 78 -10.94 1.95 5.35
C LYS A 78 -12.11 1.74 4.39
N ASP A 79 -11.87 1.82 3.08
CA ASP A 79 -12.92 1.52 2.08
C ASP A 79 -13.30 0.04 2.07
N ILE A 80 -12.33 -0.88 2.06
CA ILE A 80 -12.64 -2.32 2.09
C ILE A 80 -13.50 -2.66 3.31
N MET A 81 -13.12 -2.19 4.49
CA MET A 81 -13.87 -2.44 5.73
C MET A 81 -15.22 -1.72 5.76
N GLY A 82 -15.32 -0.54 5.14
CA GLY A 82 -16.59 0.19 4.99
C GLY A 82 -17.56 -0.51 4.04
N GLN A 83 -17.06 -1.11 2.96
CA GLN A 83 -17.86 -1.88 2.00
C GLN A 83 -18.19 -3.28 2.53
N ARG A 84 -17.32 -3.86 3.37
CA ARG A 84 -17.37 -5.26 3.84
C ARG A 84 -17.08 -5.30 5.33
N ASN A 85 -18.13 -5.12 6.13
CA ASN A 85 -18.03 -5.05 7.59
C ASN A 85 -17.59 -6.37 8.25
N GLU A 86 -17.65 -7.49 7.51
CA GLU A 86 -17.17 -8.79 7.95
C GLU A 86 -15.64 -8.87 7.96
N VAL A 87 -14.97 -8.06 7.13
CA VAL A 87 -13.51 -8.05 7.03
C VAL A 87 -12.93 -7.51 8.33
N ARG A 88 -12.14 -8.35 8.99
CA ARG A 88 -11.42 -8.03 10.23
C ARG A 88 -9.91 -8.21 10.09
N ASN A 89 -9.43 -8.98 9.12
CA ASN A 89 -8.03 -9.35 9.00
C ASN A 89 -7.49 -8.93 7.63
N LEU A 90 -6.59 -7.95 7.62
CA LEU A 90 -5.94 -7.43 6.43
C LEU A 90 -4.55 -8.05 6.29
N HIS A 91 -4.32 -8.71 5.14
CA HIS A 91 -3.06 -9.34 4.80
C HIS A 91 -2.46 -8.65 3.58
N PHE A 92 -1.44 -7.81 3.79
CA PHE A 92 -0.79 -7.06 2.74
C PHE A 92 0.34 -7.85 2.06
N PHE A 93 0.48 -7.63 0.75
CA PHE A 93 1.54 -8.15 -0.09
C PHE A 93 2.06 -7.03 -1.00
N SER A 94 3.36 -6.72 -0.94
CA SER A 94 4.02 -5.74 -1.83
C SER A 94 5.41 -6.22 -2.23
N ASP A 95 6.15 -5.44 -3.02
CA ASP A 95 7.60 -5.66 -3.13
C ASP A 95 8.37 -5.11 -1.94
N ASN A 96 9.67 -5.42 -1.94
CA ASN A 96 10.67 -4.94 -1.01
C ASN A 96 11.07 -3.45 -1.18
N ALA A 97 10.33 -2.63 -1.93
CA ALA A 97 10.69 -1.22 -2.09
C ALA A 97 10.59 -0.48 -0.74
N GLY A 98 11.51 0.47 -0.50
CA GLY A 98 11.59 1.19 0.78
C GLY A 98 10.35 2.03 1.12
N CYS A 99 9.49 2.35 0.15
CA CYS A 99 8.20 3.00 0.39
C CYS A 99 7.18 2.07 1.08
N TYR A 100 7.27 0.75 0.84
CA TYR A 100 6.47 -0.24 1.55
C TYR A 100 7.20 -0.77 2.79
N LYS A 101 8.49 -1.12 2.65
CA LYS A 101 9.29 -1.73 3.71
C LYS A 101 10.12 -0.70 4.48
N SER A 102 9.46 0.04 5.36
CA SER A 102 10.11 0.98 6.29
C SER A 102 9.45 0.99 7.66
N SER A 103 10.16 1.45 8.70
CA SER A 103 9.57 1.64 10.03
C SER A 103 8.34 2.55 9.99
N LEU A 104 8.41 3.61 9.18
CA LEU A 104 7.31 4.57 9.05
C LEU A 104 6.06 3.88 8.50
N ALA A 105 6.21 3.07 7.45
CA ALA A 105 5.08 2.38 6.84
C ALA A 105 4.44 1.38 7.79
N LEU A 106 5.25 0.52 8.42
CA LEU A 106 4.75 -0.50 9.35
C LEU A 106 4.08 0.13 10.57
N LEU A 107 4.65 1.20 11.13
CA LEU A 107 4.04 1.88 12.27
C LEU A 107 2.76 2.61 11.89
N SER A 108 2.74 3.33 10.76
CA SER A 108 1.54 4.06 10.34
C SER A 108 0.37 3.11 10.18
N LEU A 109 0.61 1.94 9.58
CA LEU A 109 -0.38 0.89 9.46
C LEU A 109 -0.78 0.32 10.83
N GLN A 110 0.17 0.06 11.73
CA GLN A 110 -0.14 -0.43 13.08
C GLN A 110 -0.97 0.57 13.89
N GLN A 111 -0.71 1.87 13.77
CA GLN A 111 -1.45 2.90 14.51
C GLN A 111 -2.87 3.05 13.98
N GLU A 112 -3.04 3.08 12.66
CA GLU A 112 -4.33 3.36 12.02
C GLU A 112 -5.21 2.12 11.83
N LEU A 113 -4.60 0.93 11.77
CA LEU A 113 -5.28 -0.34 11.48
C LEU A 113 -5.03 -1.39 12.56
N ARG A 114 -4.66 -1.00 13.79
CA ARG A 114 -4.22 -1.89 14.87
C ARG A 114 -5.08 -3.15 15.02
N ASP A 115 -6.40 -2.96 14.99
CA ASP A 115 -7.37 -4.03 15.24
C ASP A 115 -7.70 -4.85 13.98
N ASN A 116 -7.11 -4.48 12.83
CA ASN A 116 -7.45 -5.04 11.53
C ASN A 116 -6.25 -5.56 10.74
N ILE A 117 -5.07 -4.99 10.91
CA ILE A 117 -3.88 -5.46 10.20
C ILE A 117 -3.39 -6.76 10.83
N ALA A 118 -3.40 -7.85 10.06
CA ALA A 118 -2.98 -9.17 10.53
C ALA A 118 -1.54 -9.47 10.11
N SER A 119 -1.18 -9.18 8.86
CA SER A 119 0.17 -9.42 8.36
C SER A 119 0.55 -8.48 7.22
N TYR A 120 1.85 -8.24 7.08
CA TYR A 120 2.42 -7.62 5.89
C TYR A 120 3.58 -8.45 5.39
N ASN A 121 3.44 -9.01 4.20
CA ASN A 121 4.42 -9.86 3.56
C ASN A 121 5.03 -9.15 2.36
N PHE A 122 6.34 -9.25 2.23
CA PHE A 122 7.09 -8.68 1.13
C PHE A 122 7.50 -9.79 0.19
N CYS A 123 7.26 -9.58 -1.09
CA CYS A 123 7.57 -10.53 -2.13
C CYS A 123 8.94 -10.24 -2.70
N GLU A 124 9.66 -11.30 -3.08
CA GLU A 124 10.89 -11.18 -3.85
C GLU A 124 10.65 -10.48 -5.18
N ALA A 125 11.73 -9.90 -5.72
CA ALA A 125 11.67 -9.31 -7.06
C ALA A 125 11.09 -10.34 -8.06
N GLN A 126 10.12 -9.92 -8.87
CA GLN A 126 9.39 -10.73 -9.85
C GLN A 126 8.40 -11.78 -9.28
N ASN A 127 8.15 -11.81 -7.97
CA ASN A 127 7.17 -12.71 -7.36
C ASN A 127 6.05 -11.91 -6.66
N GLY A 128 4.84 -12.47 -6.56
CA GLY A 128 3.72 -11.90 -5.77
C GLY A 128 2.98 -10.67 -6.33
N LYS A 129 3.52 -9.94 -7.31
CA LYS A 129 2.84 -8.77 -7.94
C LYS A 129 1.86 -9.08 -9.08
N GLY A 130 1.74 -10.35 -9.48
CA GLY A 130 1.05 -10.71 -10.72
C GLY A 130 -0.40 -10.21 -10.82
N ALA A 131 -1.10 -10.05 -9.70
CA ALA A 131 -2.45 -9.48 -9.66
C ALA A 131 -2.45 -7.99 -10.07
N CYS A 132 -1.59 -7.17 -9.46
CA CYS A 132 -1.45 -5.75 -9.78
C CYS A 132 -0.97 -5.55 -11.22
N ASP A 133 0.04 -6.28 -11.68
CA ASP A 133 0.54 -6.15 -13.05
C ASP A 133 -0.52 -6.48 -14.11
N ARG A 134 -1.24 -7.60 -13.91
CA ARG A 134 -2.34 -8.00 -14.80
C ARG A 134 -3.44 -6.94 -14.79
N ARG A 135 -3.82 -6.44 -13.62
CA ARG A 135 -4.89 -5.46 -13.49
C ARG A 135 -4.48 -4.11 -14.08
N ALA A 136 -3.25 -3.67 -13.85
CA ALA A 136 -2.70 -2.47 -14.45
C ALA A 136 -2.69 -2.53 -15.99
N SER A 137 -2.35 -3.69 -16.57
CA SER A 137 -2.43 -3.92 -18.01
C SER A 137 -3.87 -3.78 -18.54
N HIS A 138 -4.84 -4.36 -17.82
CA HIS A 138 -6.26 -4.25 -18.15
C HIS A 138 -6.76 -2.79 -18.10
N ILE A 139 -6.39 -2.03 -17.06
CA ILE A 139 -6.71 -0.59 -16.94
C ILE A 139 -6.11 0.20 -18.11
N LYS A 140 -4.85 -0.06 -18.47
CA LYS A 140 -4.21 0.57 -19.65
C LYS A 140 -4.95 0.26 -20.95
N SER A 141 -5.55 -0.93 -21.06
CA SER A 141 -6.37 -1.30 -22.23
C SER A 141 -7.69 -0.52 -22.27
N ILE A 142 -8.38 -0.36 -21.13
CA ILE A 142 -9.61 0.45 -21.03
C ILE A 142 -9.32 1.89 -21.48
N ILE A 143 -8.26 2.49 -20.93
CA ILE A 143 -7.85 3.86 -21.28
C ILE A 143 -7.48 3.95 -22.77
N LYS A 144 -6.81 2.93 -23.33
CA LYS A 144 -6.50 2.90 -24.77
C LYS A 144 -7.79 2.87 -25.62
N GLY A 145 -8.80 2.11 -25.22
CA GLY A 145 -10.12 2.10 -25.86
C GLY A 145 -10.74 3.50 -25.85
N TYR A 146 -10.79 4.14 -24.68
CA TYR A 146 -11.32 5.49 -24.52
C TYR A 146 -10.62 6.53 -25.42
N VAL A 147 -9.30 6.44 -25.56
CA VAL A 147 -8.53 7.30 -26.48
C VAL A 147 -8.89 7.03 -27.94
N ASN A 148 -9.03 5.76 -28.33
CA ASN A 148 -9.37 5.37 -29.71
C ASN A 148 -10.76 5.87 -30.14
N GLU A 149 -11.65 6.17 -29.19
CA GLU A 149 -12.97 6.76 -29.45
C GLU A 149 -12.95 8.27 -29.72
N GLY A 150 -11.77 8.90 -29.73
CA GLY A 150 -11.63 10.33 -30.02
C GLY A 150 -11.31 11.19 -28.81
N ASN A 151 -11.12 10.60 -27.62
CA ASN A 151 -10.91 11.34 -26.38
C ASN A 151 -9.41 11.50 -26.04
N ASP A 152 -9.12 12.55 -25.27
CA ASP A 152 -7.78 12.79 -24.73
C ASP A 152 -7.68 12.38 -23.26
N VAL A 153 -6.53 11.82 -22.88
CA VAL A 153 -6.21 11.39 -21.52
C VAL A 153 -4.82 11.92 -21.15
N THR A 154 -4.82 13.13 -20.60
CA THR A 154 -3.61 13.91 -20.28
C THR A 154 -3.52 14.32 -18.82
N THR A 155 -4.62 14.25 -18.06
CA THR A 155 -4.69 14.59 -16.63
C THR A 155 -5.15 13.39 -15.81
N ALA A 156 -4.93 13.42 -14.49
CA ALA A 156 -5.38 12.33 -13.62
C ALA A 156 -6.91 12.21 -13.61
N LEU A 157 -7.61 13.35 -13.63
CA LEU A 157 -9.06 13.39 -13.77
C LEU A 157 -9.56 12.71 -15.07
N GLN A 158 -8.89 12.94 -16.21
CA GLN A 158 -9.25 12.28 -17.46
C GLN A 158 -9.00 10.77 -17.42
N VAL A 159 -7.97 10.32 -16.70
CA VAL A 159 -7.76 8.88 -16.48
C VAL A 159 -8.92 8.30 -15.66
N LYS A 160 -9.33 8.98 -14.58
CA LYS A 160 -10.50 8.56 -13.79
C LYS A 160 -11.75 8.46 -14.66
N GLN A 161 -12.06 9.50 -15.43
CA GLN A 161 -13.22 9.52 -16.34
C GLN A 161 -13.18 8.35 -17.35
N ALA A 162 -12.00 8.06 -17.92
CA ALA A 162 -11.85 6.96 -18.87
C ALA A 162 -12.13 5.59 -18.23
N VAL A 163 -11.69 5.39 -16.99
CA VAL A 163 -11.89 4.11 -16.27
C VAL A 163 -13.32 3.98 -15.75
N ASP A 164 -13.87 5.03 -15.15
CA ASP A 164 -15.23 5.02 -14.60
C ASP A 164 -16.28 4.78 -15.71
N ARG A 165 -16.02 5.25 -16.94
CA ARG A 165 -16.92 5.04 -18.09
C ARG A 165 -17.11 3.56 -18.46
N GLU A 166 -16.15 2.70 -18.17
CA GLU A 166 -16.28 1.26 -18.40
C GLU A 166 -17.37 0.64 -17.48
N GLY A 167 -17.67 1.28 -16.34
CA GLY A 167 -18.76 0.85 -15.45
C GLY A 167 -18.49 -0.47 -14.73
N LYS A 168 -17.22 -0.76 -14.40
CA LYS A 168 -16.85 -1.97 -13.65
C LYS A 168 -16.90 -1.71 -12.16
N ASP A 169 -17.86 -2.33 -11.48
CA ASP A 169 -18.08 -2.20 -10.04
C ASP A 169 -16.89 -2.65 -9.18
N ASP A 170 -16.05 -3.54 -9.72
CA ASP A 170 -14.85 -4.04 -9.06
C ASP A 170 -13.62 -3.12 -9.23
N ILE A 171 -13.78 -1.95 -9.86
CA ILE A 171 -12.73 -0.93 -10.03
C ILE A 171 -13.19 0.37 -9.38
N ARG A 172 -12.36 0.88 -8.47
CA ARG A 172 -12.58 2.14 -7.77
C ARG A 172 -11.38 3.04 -8.04
N VAL A 173 -11.63 4.22 -8.61
CA VAL A 173 -10.58 5.15 -9.01
C VAL A 173 -10.73 6.46 -8.27
N LYS A 174 -9.63 6.94 -7.71
CA LYS A 174 -9.57 8.20 -6.98
C LYS A 174 -8.46 9.08 -7.52
N VAL A 175 -8.75 10.37 -7.69
CA VAL A 175 -7.72 11.37 -7.96
C VAL A 175 -7.21 11.87 -6.62
N ALA A 176 -5.91 11.71 -6.39
CA ALA A 176 -5.24 12.08 -5.16
C ALA A 176 -4.35 13.29 -5.37
N THR A 177 -4.36 14.21 -4.41
CA THR A 177 -3.41 15.32 -4.36
C THR A 177 -2.50 15.14 -3.15
N ALA A 178 -1.19 15.06 -3.40
CA ALA A 178 -0.20 15.13 -2.34
C ALA A 178 -0.27 16.51 -1.67
N VAL A 179 -0.63 16.56 -0.40
CA VAL A 179 -0.51 17.77 0.41
C VAL A 179 0.86 17.69 1.10
N ASN A 180 1.67 18.74 0.97
CA ASN A 180 2.91 18.81 1.73
C ASN A 180 2.56 18.78 3.22
N VAL A 181 3.09 17.81 3.94
CA VAL A 181 3.07 17.85 5.41
C VAL A 181 4.48 18.16 5.91
N LEU A 182 4.51 19.21 6.73
CA LEU A 182 5.64 19.70 7.49
C LEU A 182 6.36 18.55 8.22
N ASP A 183 7.68 18.68 8.32
CA ASP A 183 8.65 17.85 9.03
C ASP A 183 8.30 17.59 10.51
N ALA A 184 7.24 16.82 10.78
CA ALA A 184 6.86 16.41 12.13
C ALA A 184 7.27 14.98 12.48
N LEU A 185 8.22 14.38 11.73
CA LEU A 185 8.90 13.15 12.13
C LEU A 185 10.33 13.47 12.58
N SER A 186 10.46 14.29 13.62
CA SER A 186 11.76 14.81 14.07
C SER A 186 12.64 13.77 14.79
N LYS A 187 12.17 12.53 15.03
CA LYS A 187 13.00 11.41 15.48
C LYS A 187 12.54 10.08 14.87
N ARG A 188 13.36 9.54 13.96
CA ARG A 188 13.15 8.21 13.35
C ARG A 188 13.74 7.14 14.25
N TRP A 189 12.96 6.13 14.57
CA TRP A 189 13.50 4.86 15.06
C TRP A 189 13.54 3.87 13.88
N ALA A 190 14.71 3.27 13.69
CA ALA A 190 14.96 2.32 12.61
C ALA A 190 14.79 0.91 13.16
N ILE A 191 13.94 0.10 12.53
CA ILE A 191 13.88 -1.33 12.82
C ILE A 191 15.20 -1.94 12.36
N PRO A 192 16.02 -2.51 13.28
CA PRO A 192 17.28 -3.11 12.92
C PRO A 192 17.07 -4.23 11.89
N ASN A 193 17.89 -4.24 10.82
CA ASN A 193 17.87 -5.29 9.80
C ASN A 193 16.53 -5.52 9.07
N ILE A 194 15.61 -4.54 9.05
CA ILE A 194 14.32 -4.64 8.35
C ILE A 194 14.45 -5.08 6.88
N PHE A 195 15.56 -4.71 6.23
CA PHE A 195 15.83 -5.09 4.84
C PHE A 195 15.93 -6.62 4.63
N GLN A 196 16.33 -7.38 5.66
CA GLN A 196 16.43 -8.83 5.63
C GLN A 196 15.10 -9.53 5.90
N MET A 197 14.13 -8.81 6.48
CA MET A 197 12.85 -9.36 6.88
C MET A 197 11.87 -9.32 5.71
N PHE A 198 11.03 -10.35 5.64
CA PHE A 198 10.06 -10.54 4.55
C PHE A 198 8.64 -10.73 5.05
N ASN A 199 8.47 -11.32 6.23
CA ASN A 199 7.16 -11.61 6.76
C ASN A 199 7.01 -10.92 8.09
N PHE A 200 5.84 -10.29 8.26
CA PHE A 200 5.53 -9.49 9.43
C PHE A 200 4.13 -9.87 9.89
N GLN A 201 4.00 -10.19 11.17
CA GLN A 201 2.73 -10.47 11.82
C GLN A 201 2.50 -9.46 12.92
N PHE A 202 1.32 -8.84 12.87
CA PHE A 202 0.89 -7.90 13.89
C PHE A 202 0.11 -8.67 14.95
N THR A 203 0.43 -8.39 16.20
CA THR A 203 -0.14 -9.03 17.39
C THR A 203 -0.55 -7.93 18.38
N GLU A 204 -1.33 -8.30 19.39
CA GLU A 204 -1.72 -7.36 20.45
C GLU A 204 -0.50 -6.75 21.16
N ASP A 205 0.53 -7.56 21.36
CA ASP A 205 1.75 -7.23 22.09
C ASP A 205 2.83 -6.55 21.23
N GLY A 206 2.76 -6.68 19.90
CA GLY A 206 3.94 -6.40 19.08
C GLY A 206 3.83 -6.71 17.59
N LEU A 207 4.94 -6.50 16.90
CA LEU A 207 5.22 -6.91 15.53
C LEU A 207 6.27 -8.02 15.53
N ARG A 208 5.88 -9.22 15.10
CA ARG A 208 6.80 -10.34 14.87
C ARG A 208 7.31 -10.30 13.44
N MET A 209 8.59 -10.58 13.24
CA MET A 209 9.20 -10.55 11.90
C MET A 209 10.23 -11.65 11.68
N TRP A 210 10.24 -12.19 10.46
CA TRP A 210 11.16 -13.25 10.06
C TRP A 210 11.59 -13.13 8.59
N LYS A 211 12.69 -13.82 8.26
CA LYS A 211 13.21 -13.91 6.90
C LYS A 211 12.36 -14.85 6.03
N ALA A 212 12.46 -14.68 4.73
CA ALA A 212 11.83 -15.58 3.78
C ALA A 212 12.32 -17.03 3.99
N PHE A 213 11.41 -18.00 3.78
CA PHE A 213 11.67 -19.45 3.85
C PHE A 213 11.91 -20.04 5.25
N SER A 214 11.94 -19.22 6.30
CA SER A 214 11.90 -19.69 7.69
C SER A 214 10.43 -19.85 8.13
N VAL A 215 9.73 -20.90 7.69
CA VAL A 215 8.32 -21.19 8.08
C VAL A 215 8.21 -22.57 8.71
N GLY A 216 7.62 -22.66 9.92
CA GLY A 216 7.39 -23.91 10.65
C GLY A 216 7.43 -23.73 12.17
N GLN A 217 7.06 -24.75 12.94
CA GLN A 217 7.10 -24.71 14.42
C GLN A 217 8.53 -24.58 14.98
N ASP A 218 9.54 -24.83 14.13
CA ASP A 218 10.97 -24.64 14.38
C ASP A 218 11.55 -23.39 13.71
N ALA A 219 10.73 -22.60 13.00
CA ALA A 219 11.15 -21.29 12.50
C ALA A 219 11.16 -20.31 13.66
N VAL A 220 12.31 -20.26 14.33
CA VAL A 220 12.60 -19.31 15.39
C VAL A 220 12.24 -17.89 14.91
N ASP A 221 11.33 -17.21 15.60
CA ASP A 221 10.95 -15.80 15.37
C ASP A 221 12.21 -14.94 15.25
N GLU A 222 12.72 -14.62 14.06
CA GLU A 222 14.09 -14.07 13.99
C GLU A 222 14.26 -12.73 14.73
N ALA A 223 13.16 -11.96 14.88
CA ALA A 223 13.06 -10.85 15.82
C ALA A 223 11.59 -10.53 16.19
N GLU A 224 11.39 -9.98 17.38
CA GLU A 224 10.11 -9.46 17.87
C GLU A 224 10.28 -7.99 18.28
N ILE A 225 9.39 -7.13 17.79
CA ILE A 225 9.24 -5.77 18.28
C ILE A 225 8.03 -5.75 19.18
N ILE A 226 8.22 -5.38 20.44
CA ILE A 226 7.14 -5.23 21.40
C ILE A 226 6.72 -3.76 21.38
N PHE A 227 5.44 -3.52 21.10
CA PHE A 227 4.83 -2.20 21.21
C PHE A 227 4.43 -2.00 22.67
N CYS A 228 5.26 -1.35 23.47
CA CYS A 228 4.91 -1.12 24.87
C CYS A 228 3.87 0.01 24.98
N HIS A 229 2.86 -0.20 25.82
CA HIS A 229 1.76 0.74 26.07
C HIS A 229 2.21 2.14 26.55
N THR A 230 3.48 2.33 26.92
CA THR A 230 4.03 3.52 27.56
C THR A 230 5.11 4.22 26.72
N ASP A 231 4.86 4.45 25.43
CA ASP A 231 5.77 5.19 24.54
C ASP A 231 7.17 4.57 24.38
N ALA A 232 7.30 3.25 24.54
CA ALA A 232 8.56 2.54 24.33
C ALA A 232 8.40 1.49 23.24
N LEU A 233 9.32 1.51 22.28
CA LEU A 233 9.45 0.44 21.30
C LEU A 233 10.65 -0.40 21.69
N LEU A 234 10.38 -1.65 22.05
CA LEU A 234 11.41 -2.58 22.46
C LEU A 234 11.64 -3.56 21.32
N TYR A 235 12.90 -3.76 20.99
CA TYR A 235 13.33 -4.76 20.02
C TYR A 235 14.02 -5.90 20.75
N CYS A 236 13.56 -7.11 20.47
CA CYS A 236 14.18 -8.36 20.92
C CYS A 236 14.55 -9.19 19.70
N LYS A 237 15.76 -9.74 19.67
CA LYS A 237 16.11 -10.79 18.72
C LYS A 237 15.79 -12.13 19.37
N SER A 238 15.27 -13.11 18.64
CA SER A 238 15.05 -14.41 19.30
C SER A 238 16.34 -15.06 19.77
N GLY A 239 16.23 -15.74 20.91
CA GLY A 239 17.35 -16.30 21.67
C GLY A 239 18.16 -15.25 22.45
N SER A 240 17.71 -14.00 22.54
CA SER A 240 18.35 -12.94 23.31
C SER A 240 17.43 -12.46 24.42
N ASP A 241 17.94 -12.39 25.66
CA ASP A 241 17.25 -11.74 26.79
C ASP A 241 17.44 -10.21 26.78
N THR A 242 18.15 -9.67 25.78
CA THR A 242 18.42 -8.24 25.64
C THR A 242 17.28 -7.53 24.91
N LEU A 243 16.62 -6.62 25.60
CA LEU A 243 15.66 -5.67 25.02
C LEU A 243 16.39 -4.38 24.64
N ILE A 244 16.32 -4.01 23.37
CA ILE A 244 16.86 -2.75 22.85
C ILE A 244 15.73 -1.73 22.80
N ASN A 245 15.85 -0.64 23.55
CA ASN A 245 14.91 0.47 23.45
C ASN A 245 15.20 1.29 22.18
N LEU A 246 14.27 1.25 21.23
CA LEU A 246 14.32 2.00 19.98
C LEU A 246 13.72 3.41 20.12
N SER A 247 13.09 3.74 21.24
CA SER A 247 12.51 5.07 21.48
C SER A 247 13.60 6.12 21.74
N GLY A 248 13.77 7.06 20.80
CA GLY A 248 14.42 8.34 21.09
C GLY A 248 13.34 9.34 21.47
N LYS A 249 13.11 9.64 22.77
CA LYS A 249 12.09 10.58 23.31
C LYS A 249 10.85 10.75 22.41
N VAL A 250 9.82 9.95 22.66
CA VAL A 250 8.59 9.92 21.87
C VAL A 250 7.87 11.27 21.91
N GLY A 251 7.59 11.79 20.72
CA GLY A 251 6.39 12.60 20.47
C GLY A 251 5.39 11.69 19.77
N ALA A 252 4.11 11.83 20.07
CA ALA A 252 3.04 11.16 19.35
C ALA A 252 3.22 11.38 17.84
N ILE A 253 3.19 10.30 17.05
CA ILE A 253 3.09 10.43 15.60
C ILE A 253 1.63 10.73 15.32
N CYS A 254 1.31 12.03 15.27
CA CYS A 254 0.03 12.50 14.80
C CYS A 254 0.05 12.42 13.28
N ILE A 255 -0.62 11.42 12.73
CA ILE A 255 -0.93 11.37 11.30
C ILE A 255 -2.24 12.16 11.10
N ASP A 256 -2.20 13.47 11.39
CA ASP A 256 -3.31 14.34 11.06
C ASP A 256 -3.40 14.46 9.53
N ALA A 257 -4.27 13.63 8.93
CA ALA A 257 -4.73 13.64 7.54
C ALA A 257 -3.79 14.37 6.56
N CYS A 258 -2.64 13.75 6.28
CA CYS A 258 -1.58 14.37 5.48
C CYS A 258 -1.90 14.50 3.98
N TYR A 259 -3.09 14.05 3.56
CA TYR A 259 -3.52 14.01 2.18
C TYR A 259 -5.03 14.27 2.13
N LYS A 260 -5.47 15.18 1.24
CA LYS A 260 -6.88 15.19 0.82
C LYS A 260 -7.04 14.08 -0.20
N ILE A 261 -7.39 12.92 0.31
CA ILE A 261 -7.90 11.82 -0.45
C ILE A 261 -9.41 12.06 -0.55
N GLU A 262 -9.92 12.31 -1.76
CA GLU A 262 -11.38 12.49 -1.97
C GLU A 262 -12.14 11.24 -1.50
N GLU A 263 -13.44 11.31 -1.26
CA GLU A 263 -14.22 10.09 -0.94
C GLU A 263 -14.30 9.17 -2.18
N TRP A 264 -14.56 7.88 -1.94
CA TRP A 264 -14.59 6.86 -2.99
C TRP A 264 -15.83 6.94 -3.89
#